data_AF-A0A7C4RGK1-F1
#
_entry.id   AF-A0A7C4RGK1-F1
#
_cell.length_a   1.000
_cell.length_b   1.000
_cell.length_c   1.000
_cell.angle_alpha   90.00
_cell.angle_beta   90.00
_cell.angle_gamma   90.00
#
_symmetry.space_group_name_H-M   'P 1'
#
loop_
_entity.id
_entity.type
_entity.pdbx_description
1 polymer ?
#
loop_
_entity_poly.entity_id
_entity_poly.type
_entity_poly.pdbx_seq_one_letter_code
_entity_poly.pdbx_strand_id
1 'polypeptide(L)'
;MRKALKISLVAVFAALTMILTLTIQVYIPATKGYFNIGEAMVYLSAILLGPYLGGFAGGLGSSLADVVSGYYYFAPGTFIIKSIEGFTVGLI
;
A
#
# COMPACT_ATOMS: atom_id res chain seq x y z
N MET A 1 9.02 -19.99 -5.08
CA MET A 1 8.06 -19.46 -6.09
C MET A 1 8.76 -19.14 -7.40
N ARG A 2 8.14 -19.47 -8.53
CA ARG A 2 8.57 -19.01 -9.87
C ARG A 2 8.50 -17.47 -9.93
N LYS A 3 9.39 -16.83 -10.71
CA LYS A 3 9.45 -15.36 -10.83
C LYS A 3 8.10 -14.74 -11.25
N ALA A 4 7.46 -15.35 -12.25
CA ALA A 4 6.14 -14.93 -12.72
C ALA A 4 5.11 -14.86 -11.58
N LEU A 5 5.02 -15.91 -10.75
CA LEU A 5 4.09 -15.96 -9.63
C LEU A 5 4.35 -14.85 -8.59
N LYS A 6 5.62 -14.55 -8.29
CA LYS A 6 5.96 -13.44 -7.36
C LYS A 6 5.45 -12.10 -7.88
N ILE A 7 5.69 -11.82 -9.16
CA ILE A 7 5.27 -10.58 -9.80
C ILE A 7 3.73 -10.49 -9.83
N SER A 8 3.06 -11.58 -10.19
CA SER A 8 1.59 -11.64 -10.19
C SER A 8 1.01 -11.38 -8.80
N LEU A 9 1.58 -11.97 -7.75
CA LEU A 9 1.13 -11.72 -6.37
C LEU A 9 1.32 -10.26 -5.97
N VAL A 10 2.49 -9.68 -6.24
CA VAL A 10 2.74 -8.26 -5.94
C VAL A 10 1.74 -7.36 -6.68
N ALA A 11 1.50 -7.60 -7.96
CA ALA A 11 0.56 -6.81 -8.75
C ALA A 11 -0.88 -6.89 -8.22
N VAL A 12 -1.35 -8.10 -7.89
CA VAL A 12 -2.70 -8.31 -7.35
C VAL A 12 -2.86 -7.65 -5.99
N PHE A 13 -1.90 -7.83 -5.07
CA PHE A 13 -1.96 -7.24 -3.74
C PHE A 13 -1.82 -5.71 -3.77
N ALA A 14 -1.00 -5.16 -4.68
CA ALA A 14 -0.93 -3.72 -4.89
C ALA A 14 -2.26 -3.17 -5.41
N ALA A 15 -2.90 -3.84 -6.38
CA ALA A 15 -4.21 -3.45 -6.88
C ALA A 15 -5.29 -3.50 -5.78
N LEU A 16 -5.30 -4.55 -4.96
CA LEU A 16 -6.22 -4.65 -3.81
C LEU A 16 -5.99 -3.54 -2.79
N THR A 17 -4.73 -3.25 -2.46
CA THR A 17 -4.37 -2.17 -1.53
C THR A 17 -4.83 -0.81 -2.07
N MET A 18 -4.64 -0.57 -3.38
CA MET A 18 -5.10 0.64 -4.03
C MET A 18 -6.63 0.76 -3.99
N ILE A 19 -7.36 -0.29 -4.38
CA ILE A 19 -8.82 -0.28 -4.38
C ILE A 19 -9.35 0.00 -2.97
N LEU A 20 -8.82 -0.68 -1.95
CA LEU A 20 -9.27 -0.48 -0.57
C LEU A 20 -8.93 0.91 -0.05
N THR A 21 -7.79 1.46 -0.48
CA THR A 21 -7.42 2.85 -0.17
C THR A 21 -8.38 3.85 -0.82
N LEU A 22 -8.81 3.61 -2.05
CA LEU A 22 -9.71 4.50 -2.78
C LEU A 22 -11.15 4.42 -2.28
N THR A 23 -11.61 3.24 -1.86
CA THR A 23 -13.00 3.06 -1.43
C THR A 23 -13.29 3.68 -0.08
N ILE A 24 -12.30 3.76 0.82
CA ILE A 24 -12.50 4.26 2.19
C ILE A 24 -11.48 5.36 2.51
N GLN A 25 -11.77 6.56 2.02
CA GLN A 25 -11.03 7.79 2.33
C GLN A 25 -11.88 8.69 3.21
N VAL A 26 -11.41 8.95 4.44
CA VAL A 26 -12.05 9.94 5.32
C VAL A 26 -11.22 11.21 5.28
N TYR A 27 -11.73 12.25 4.62
CA TYR A 27 -11.03 13.53 4.48
C TYR A 27 -10.77 14.20 5.84
N ILE A 28 -9.55 14.72 6.02
CA ILE A 28 -9.13 15.44 7.23
C ILE A 28 -8.80 16.89 6.83
N PRO A 29 -9.67 17.87 7.15
CA PRO A 29 -9.46 19.28 6.80
C PRO A 29 -8.16 19.88 7.35
N ALA A 30 -7.73 19.44 8.55
CA ALA A 30 -6.56 19.99 9.23
C ALA A 30 -5.24 19.70 8.52
N THR A 31 -5.09 18.51 7.93
CA THR A 31 -3.86 18.09 7.23
C THR A 31 -3.97 18.23 5.72
N LYS A 32 -5.17 18.58 5.20
CA LYS A 32 -5.50 18.52 3.77
C LYS A 32 -5.21 17.14 3.16
N GLY A 33 -5.26 16.09 3.98
CA GLY A 33 -5.07 14.70 3.57
C GLY A 33 -6.33 13.89 3.88
N TYR A 34 -6.18 12.57 3.86
CA TYR A 34 -7.26 11.65 4.18
C TYR A 34 -6.75 10.51 5.07
N PHE A 35 -7.63 10.00 5.91
CA PHE A 35 -7.42 8.75 6.62
C PHE A 35 -7.74 7.57 5.69
N ASN A 36 -6.81 6.62 5.62
CA ASN A 36 -6.83 5.52 4.67
C ASN A 36 -7.00 4.17 5.40
N ILE A 37 -8.17 3.55 5.29
CA ILE A 37 -8.40 2.20 5.87
C ILE A 37 -7.70 1.08 5.06
N GLY A 38 -7.28 1.37 3.83
CA GLY A 38 -6.42 0.51 3.00
C GLY A 38 -5.09 0.14 3.65
N GLU A 39 -4.68 0.81 4.73
CA GLU A 39 -3.57 0.42 5.59
C GLU A 39 -3.69 -1.02 6.11
N ALA A 40 -4.89 -1.50 6.41
CA ALA A 40 -5.12 -2.90 6.80
C ALA A 40 -4.65 -3.88 5.71
N MET A 41 -4.77 -3.50 4.43
CA MET A 41 -4.32 -4.31 3.31
C MET A 41 -2.79 -4.31 3.16
N VAL A 42 -2.11 -3.23 3.57
CA VAL A 42 -0.64 -3.17 3.65
C VAL A 42 -0.12 -4.17 4.68
N TYR A 43 -0.77 -4.26 5.84
CA TYR A 43 -0.41 -5.25 6.85
C TYR A 43 -0.74 -6.68 6.41
N LEU A 44 -1.91 -6.89 5.81
CA LEU A 44 -2.29 -8.21 5.32
C LEU A 44 -1.35 -8.70 4.22
N SER A 45 -0.94 -7.83 3.30
CA SER A 45 0.01 -8.19 2.24
C SER A 45 1.38 -8.55 2.83
N ALA A 46 1.86 -7.80 3.83
CA ALA A 46 3.09 -8.06 4.57
C ALA A 46 3.08 -9.42 5.27
N ILE A 47 2.02 -9.73 6.02
CA ILE A 47 1.87 -11.00 6.75
C ILE A 47 1.82 -12.19 5.78
N LEU A 48 1.13 -12.05 4.63
CA LEU A 48 0.93 -13.16 3.69
C LEU A 48 2.10 -13.38 2.72
N LEU A 49 2.75 -12.30 2.25
CA LEU A 49 3.79 -12.37 1.22
C LEU A 49 5.21 -12.15 1.79
N GLY A 50 5.32 -11.86 3.08
CA GLY A 50 6.57 -11.55 3.75
C GLY A 50 7.04 -10.11 3.52
N PRO A 51 8.21 -9.76 4.09
CA PRO A 51 8.63 -8.37 4.26
C PRO A 51 8.92 -7.69 2.92
N TYR A 52 9.51 -8.40 1.95
CA TYR A 52 9.90 -7.82 0.67
C TYR A 52 8.72 -7.69 -0.30
N LEU A 53 8.00 -8.78 -0.57
CA LEU A 53 6.93 -8.78 -1.57
C LEU A 53 5.68 -8.09 -1.04
N GLY A 54 5.33 -8.33 0.23
CA GLY A 54 4.17 -7.73 0.88
C GLY A 54 4.36 -6.24 1.15
N GLY A 55 5.49 -5.87 1.76
CA GLY A 55 5.84 -4.46 1.98
C GLY A 55 5.83 -3.64 0.70
N PHE A 56 6.49 -4.12 -0.36
CA PHE A 56 6.47 -3.44 -1.66
C PHE A 56 5.07 -3.37 -2.28
N ALA A 57 4.28 -4.46 -2.22
CA ALA A 57 2.93 -4.47 -2.77
C ALA A 57 2.01 -3.47 -2.04
N GLY A 58 2.08 -3.42 -0.71
CA GLY A 58 1.33 -2.47 0.10
C GLY A 58 1.72 -1.02 -0.20
N GLY A 59 3.02 -0.71 -0.19
CA GLY A 59 3.51 0.63 -0.48
C GLY A 59 3.19 1.10 -1.90
N LEU A 60 3.35 0.23 -2.89
CA LEU A 60 2.99 0.54 -4.28
C LEU A 60 1.49 0.84 -4.39
N GLY A 61 0.63 -0.02 -3.84
CA GLY A 61 -0.82 0.17 -3.91
C GLY A 61 -1.30 1.48 -3.26
N SER A 62 -0.81 1.80 -2.06
CA SER A 62 -1.17 3.05 -1.38
C SER A 62 -0.68 4.29 -2.14
N SER A 63 0.56 4.26 -2.66
CA SER A 63 1.11 5.39 -3.45
C SER A 63 0.35 5.63 -4.75
N LEU A 64 -0.11 4.57 -5.43
CA LEU A 64 -0.95 4.70 -6.62
C LEU A 64 -2.31 5.30 -6.29
N ALA A 65 -2.88 4.96 -5.14
CA ALA A 65 -4.13 5.56 -4.71
C ALA A 65 -4.00 7.07 -4.45
N ASP A 66 -2.87 7.54 -3.91
CA ASP A 66 -2.58 8.98 -3.78
C ASP A 66 -2.55 9.68 -5.13
N VAL A 67 -1.89 9.08 -6.12
CA VAL A 67 -1.85 9.62 -7.49
C VAL A 67 -3.26 9.72 -8.07
N VAL A 68 -4.05 8.65 -7.97
CA VAL A 68 -5.42 8.58 -8.51
C VAL A 68 -6.37 9.56 -7.79
N SER A 69 -6.17 9.77 -6.49
CA SER A 69 -7.05 10.63 -5.66
C SER A 69 -6.69 12.12 -5.71
N GLY A 70 -5.66 12.50 -6.48
CA GLY A 70 -5.20 13.90 -6.58
C GLY A 70 -4.22 14.33 -5.47
N TYR A 71 -3.79 13.41 -4.61
CA TYR A 71 -2.80 13.61 -3.54
C TYR A 71 -1.37 13.27 -4.01
N TYR A 72 -1.07 13.46 -5.30
CA TYR A 72 0.17 13.04 -5.95
C TYR A 72 1.46 13.52 -5.27
N TYR A 73 1.42 14.67 -4.58
CA TYR A 73 2.58 15.18 -3.83
C TYR A 73 2.97 14.28 -2.66
N PHE A 74 2.00 13.57 -2.05
CA PHE A 74 2.26 12.62 -0.97
C PHE A 74 2.74 11.25 -1.48
N ALA A 75 2.43 10.90 -2.73
CA ALA A 75 2.68 9.56 -3.27
C ALA A 75 4.12 9.03 -3.10
N PRO A 76 5.20 9.81 -3.32
CA PRO A 76 6.57 9.33 -3.09
C PRO A 76 6.83 9.03 -1.61
N GLY A 77 6.32 9.88 -0.71
CA GLY A 77 6.42 9.68 0.74
C GLY A 77 5.63 8.47 1.19
N THR A 78 4.39 8.34 0.73
CA THR A 78 3.52 7.19 0.99
C THR A 78 4.18 5.91 0.54
N PHE A 79 4.77 5.86 -0.66
CA PHE A 79 5.46 4.67 -1.15
C PHE A 79 6.55 4.21 -0.19
N ILE A 80 7.42 5.13 0.24
CA ILE A 80 8.54 4.81 1.15
C ILE A 80 8.02 4.39 2.52
N ILE A 81 7.14 5.20 3.12
CA ILE A 81 6.63 4.97 4.48
C ILE A 81 5.86 3.65 4.54
N LYS A 82 4.92 3.42 3.62
CA LYS A 82 4.09 2.21 3.58
C LYS A 82 4.89 0.97 3.20
N SER A 83 5.92 1.10 2.36
CA SER A 83 6.83 -0.02 2.08
C SER A 83 7.65 -0.40 3.31
N ILE A 84 8.16 0.57 4.08
CA ILE A 84 8.91 0.31 5.32
C ILE A 84 7.99 -0.29 6.38
N GLU A 85 6.80 0.26 6.56
CA GLU A 85 5.79 -0.23 7.49
C GLU A 85 5.43 -1.69 7.21
N GLY A 86 5.06 -2.01 5.96
CA GLY A 86 4.78 -3.38 5.55
C GLY A 86 6.02 -4.28 5.63
N PHE A 87 7.21 -3.77 5.32
CA PHE A 87 8.45 -4.52 5.51
C PHE A 87 8.65 -4.91 6.97
N THR A 88 8.50 -3.97 7.90
CA THR A 88 8.64 -4.21 9.35
C THR A 88 7.60 -5.22 9.85
N VAL A 89 6.35 -5.10 9.43
CA VAL A 89 5.30 -6.07 9.81
C VAL A 89 5.61 -7.46 9.26
N GLY A 90 6.10 -7.57 8.03
CA GLY A 90 6.44 -8.86 7.45
C GLY A 90 7.70 -9.52 8.03
N LEU A 91 8.45 -8.84 8.91
CA LEU A 91 9.57 -9.44 9.64
C LEU A 91 9.13 -10.25 10.87
N ILE A 92 7.91 -10.00 11.36
CA ILE A 92 7.32 -10.66 12.53
C ILE A 92 6.47 -11.84 12.05
#